data_AF-A0A2D4HIL3-F1
#
_entry.id   AF-A0A2D4HIL3-F1
#
_cell.length_a   1.000
_cell.length_b   1.000
_cell.length_c   1.000
_cell.angle_alpha   90.00
_cell.angle_beta   90.00
_cell.angle_gamma   90.00
#
_symmetry.space_group_name_H-M   'P 1'
#
loop_
_entity.id
_entity.type
_entity.pdbx_description
1 polymer ?
#
loop_
_entity_poly.entity_id
_entity_poly.type
_entity_poly.pdbx_seq_one_letter_code
_entity_poly.pdbx_strand_id
1 'polypeptide(L)'
;PSGLQMAYFLQHAGRNYVVFERRNIPGYFFTLYPRHRKLISINKRYTGISNSEFNFRHDWNSLLSHNNQLLFQHYSQDFFPDADSMVHYLADFASKLDLHVHYNTSIVLVMLEKDPKAWNGHYFFLRDQNDQNYKCSVLMVATGMWVPHEVNFPGSEYVEGYESVSIDPKDFVGQSVLIFGRGNSAFETAENILGVTNFIHMSN
;
A
#
# COMPACT_ATOMS: atom_id res chain seq x y z
N PRO A 1 4.67 2.31 1.16
CA PRO A 1 5.78 1.52 1.74
C PRO A 1 7.04 1.48 0.86
N SER A 2 7.00 0.87 -0.33
CA SER A 2 8.19 0.62 -1.15
C SER A 2 8.96 1.88 -1.56
N GLY A 3 8.26 2.95 -1.96
CA GLY A 3 8.90 4.22 -2.28
C GLY A 3 9.64 4.85 -1.09
N LEU A 4 9.06 4.80 0.11
CA LEU A 4 9.69 5.29 1.33
C LEU A 4 10.89 4.43 1.75
N GLN A 5 10.79 3.11 1.62
CA GLN A 5 11.91 2.21 1.91
C GLN A 5 13.11 2.50 1.01
N MET A 6 12.87 2.71 -0.29
CA MET A 6 13.94 3.05 -1.22
C MET A 6 14.51 4.45 -0.95
N ALA A 7 13.65 5.44 -0.68
CA ALA A 7 14.08 6.79 -0.30
C ALA A 7 15.04 6.77 0.88
N TYR A 8 14.73 6.00 1.92
CA TYR A 8 15.61 5.81 3.07
C TYR A 8 17.00 5.31 2.67
N PHE A 9 17.07 4.27 1.83
CA PHE A 9 18.36 3.71 1.39
C PHE A 9 19.14 4.66 0.46
N LEU A 10 18.45 5.37 -0.45
CA LEU A 10 19.07 6.36 -1.32
C LEU A 10 19.63 7.53 -0.50
N GLN A 11 18.89 8.01 0.51
CA GLN A 11 19.35 9.04 1.43
C GLN A 11 20.59 8.58 2.21
N HIS A 12 20.56 7.37 2.79
CA HIS A 12 21.71 6.83 3.52
C HIS A 12 22.95 6.62 2.64
N ALA A 13 22.75 6.33 1.36
CA ALA A 13 23.83 6.21 0.38
C ALA A 13 24.29 7.56 -0.20
N GLY A 14 23.77 8.70 0.30
CA GLY A 14 24.12 10.03 -0.18
C GLY A 14 23.76 10.28 -1.64
N ARG A 15 22.71 9.62 -2.15
CA ARG A 15 22.25 9.79 -3.54
C ARG A 15 21.30 10.97 -3.65
N ASN A 16 21.37 11.70 -4.75
CA ASN A 16 20.34 12.67 -5.10
C ASN A 16 19.08 11.91 -5.55
N TYR A 17 17.97 12.13 -4.87
CA TYR A 17 16.70 11.45 -5.14
C TYR A 17 15.52 12.37 -4.83
N VAL A 18 14.37 12.01 -5.39
CA VAL A 18 13.07 12.59 -5.07
C VAL A 18 12.01 11.52 -5.21
N VAL A 19 11.05 11.48 -4.28
CA VAL A 19 9.85 10.64 -4.39
C VAL A 19 8.67 11.52 -4.76
N PHE A 20 7.87 11.09 -5.73
CA PHE A 20 6.60 11.75 -6.07
C PHE A 20 5.43 10.91 -5.55
N GLU A 21 4.56 11.54 -4.76
CA GLU A 21 3.31 10.96 -4.26
C GLU A 21 2.15 11.82 -4.75
N ARG A 22 1.20 11.17 -5.42
CA ARG A 22 0.02 11.83 -5.99
C ARG A 22 -0.88 12.44 -4.91
N ARG A 23 -0.93 11.83 -3.73
CA ARG A 23 -1.79 12.25 -2.63
C ARG A 23 -1.03 13.17 -1.67
N ASN A 24 -1.76 13.73 -0.70
CA ASN A 24 -1.22 14.67 0.28
C ASN A 24 -0.48 14.01 1.45
N ILE A 25 -0.52 12.68 1.55
CA ILE A 25 0.12 11.89 2.61
C ILE A 25 0.73 10.60 2.04
N PRO A 26 1.79 10.06 2.68
CA PRO A 26 2.32 8.77 2.27
C PRO A 26 1.37 7.65 2.68
N GLY A 27 1.40 6.55 1.94
CA GLY A 27 0.58 5.38 2.30
C GLY A 27 -0.92 5.61 2.16
N TYR A 28 -1.35 6.61 1.37
CA TYR A 28 -2.77 6.96 1.18
C TYR A 28 -3.65 5.77 0.83
N PHE A 29 -3.12 4.75 0.12
CA PHE A 29 -3.82 3.48 -0.12
C PHE A 29 -4.48 2.92 1.15
N PHE A 30 -3.77 2.99 2.28
CA PHE A 30 -4.23 2.47 3.55
C PHE A 30 -5.35 3.27 4.20
N THR A 31 -5.67 4.48 3.71
CA THR A 31 -6.85 5.24 4.16
C THR A 31 -8.17 4.67 3.65
N LEU A 32 -8.11 3.87 2.58
CA LEU A 32 -9.28 3.24 1.96
C LEU A 32 -9.25 1.71 2.09
N TYR A 33 -8.07 1.12 1.94
CA TYR A 33 -7.90 -0.33 1.93
C TYR A 33 -7.04 -0.82 3.10
N PRO A 34 -7.27 -2.04 3.60
CA PRO A 34 -8.46 -2.86 3.37
C PRO A 34 -9.75 -2.13 3.78
N ARG A 35 -10.85 -2.44 3.09
CA ARG A 35 -12.15 -1.78 3.26
C ARG A 35 -12.69 -1.99 4.68
N HIS A 36 -12.45 -3.19 5.23
CA HIS A 36 -12.81 -3.54 6.61
C HIS A 36 -11.74 -3.15 7.64
N ARG A 37 -10.77 -2.30 7.23
CA ARG A 37 -9.73 -1.66 8.06
C ARG A 37 -8.76 -2.58 8.79
N LYS A 38 -8.92 -3.90 8.75
CA LYS A 38 -8.02 -4.87 9.40
C LYS A 38 -6.95 -5.37 8.43
N LEU A 39 -5.68 -5.10 8.72
CA LEU A 39 -4.55 -5.60 7.94
C LEU A 39 -4.41 -7.13 8.07
N ILE A 40 -3.98 -7.77 6.99
CA ILE A 40 -3.62 -9.19 6.97
C ILE A 40 -2.16 -9.46 7.35
N SER A 41 -1.34 -8.41 7.46
CA SER A 41 0.07 -8.48 7.81
C SER A 41 0.22 -8.56 9.33
N ILE A 42 0.96 -9.57 9.81
CA ILE A 42 1.09 -9.78 11.25
C ILE A 42 2.04 -8.78 11.91
N ASN A 43 1.77 -8.47 13.16
CA ASN A 43 2.60 -7.67 14.05
C ASN A 43 2.86 -8.44 15.35
N LYS A 44 3.68 -9.50 15.28
CA LYS A 44 3.94 -10.37 16.43
C LYS A 44 5.06 -9.81 17.30
N ARG A 45 4.67 -9.16 18.40
CA ARG A 45 5.57 -8.51 19.35
C ARG A 45 6.32 -9.49 20.27
N TYR A 46 5.68 -10.61 20.61
CA TYR A 46 6.22 -11.58 21.56
C TYR A 46 6.54 -12.90 20.83
N THR A 47 7.81 -13.07 20.51
CA THR A 47 8.35 -14.26 19.81
C THR A 47 8.99 -15.26 20.78
N GLY A 48 9.23 -14.85 22.04
CA GLY A 48 10.01 -15.62 23.02
C GLY A 48 11.51 -15.61 22.75
N ILE A 49 11.99 -14.78 21.81
CA ILE A 49 13.38 -14.72 21.37
C ILE A 49 13.93 -13.30 21.56
N SER A 50 15.15 -13.17 22.08
CA SER A 50 15.81 -11.89 22.34
C SER A 50 16.50 -11.28 21.12
N ASN A 51 16.74 -12.07 20.07
CA ASN A 51 17.38 -11.60 18.84
C ASN A 51 16.44 -10.67 18.05
N SER A 52 16.84 -9.41 17.85
CA SER A 52 16.03 -8.40 17.17
C SER A 52 15.79 -8.72 15.70
N GLU A 53 16.81 -9.17 14.96
CA GLU A 53 16.69 -9.53 13.54
C GLU A 53 15.71 -10.69 13.32
N PHE A 54 15.71 -11.67 14.23
CA PHE A 54 14.72 -12.75 14.21
C PHE A 54 13.32 -12.19 14.44
N ASN A 55 13.16 -11.28 15.40
CA ASN A 55 11.86 -10.69 15.71
C ASN A 55 11.29 -9.87 14.54
N PHE A 56 12.14 -9.20 13.76
CA PHE A 56 11.72 -8.53 12.53
C PHE A 56 11.07 -9.47 11.50
N ARG A 57 11.41 -10.77 11.47
CA ARG A 57 10.74 -11.73 10.55
C ARG A 57 9.28 -11.98 10.90
N HIS A 58 8.86 -11.59 12.11
CA HIS A 58 7.51 -11.70 12.60
C HIS A 58 6.79 -10.34 12.72
N ASP A 59 7.47 -9.26 12.33
CA ASP A 59 6.89 -7.94 12.08
C ASP A 59 6.85 -7.73 10.57
N TRP A 60 5.66 -7.93 9.97
CA TRP A 60 5.49 -7.83 8.52
C TRP A 60 5.18 -6.41 8.05
N ASN A 61 5.29 -5.42 8.94
CA ASN A 61 4.86 -4.04 8.67
C ASN A 61 6.01 -3.04 8.75
N SER A 62 7.01 -3.27 9.60
CA SER A 62 8.16 -2.38 9.73
C SER A 62 8.99 -2.25 8.45
N LEU A 63 9.23 -1.01 8.04
CA LEU A 63 10.29 -0.64 7.13
C LEU A 63 11.64 -0.61 7.87
N LEU A 64 12.70 -0.97 7.16
CA LEU A 64 14.05 -1.02 7.68
C LEU A 64 14.61 0.40 7.83
N SER A 65 15.09 0.73 9.03
CA SER A 65 15.85 1.95 9.30
C SER A 65 16.83 1.77 10.46
N HIS A 66 17.74 2.72 10.65
CA HIS A 66 18.63 2.78 11.81
C HIS A 66 17.91 3.19 13.11
N ASN A 67 16.68 3.71 13.00
CA ASN A 67 15.94 4.24 14.13
C ASN A 67 14.94 3.19 14.65
N ASN A 68 15.29 2.54 15.77
CA ASN A 68 14.44 1.54 16.42
C ASN A 68 13.13 2.09 16.99
N GLN A 69 12.93 3.42 17.03
CA GLN A 69 11.63 4.00 17.37
C GLN A 69 10.63 3.92 16.21
N LEU A 70 11.10 3.60 14.99
CA LEU A 70 10.28 3.45 13.79
C LEU A 70 9.95 1.97 13.50
N LEU A 71 9.75 1.20 14.56
CA LEU A 71 9.20 -0.16 14.47
C LEU A 71 7.68 -0.12 14.62
N PHE A 72 6.99 -0.86 13.76
CA PHE A 72 5.54 -0.92 13.70
C PHE A 72 4.90 -1.40 15.01
N GLN A 73 5.61 -2.23 15.79
CA GLN A 73 5.18 -2.63 17.14
C GLN A 73 4.91 -1.45 18.11
N HIS A 74 5.44 -0.26 17.81
CA HIS A 74 5.18 0.96 18.60
C HIS A 74 3.89 1.69 18.17
N TYR A 75 3.28 1.28 17.05
CA TYR A 75 2.08 1.90 16.47
C TYR A 75 0.83 1.05 16.69
N SER A 76 0.96 -0.27 16.79
CA SER A 76 -0.14 -1.18 17.14
C SER A 76 0.32 -2.29 18.06
N GLN A 77 -0.58 -2.71 18.95
CA GLN A 77 -0.40 -3.88 19.81
C GLN A 77 -1.10 -5.12 19.28
N ASP A 78 -1.93 -4.98 18.26
CA ASP A 78 -2.74 -6.05 17.71
C ASP A 78 -1.90 -6.97 16.84
N PHE A 79 -2.28 -8.24 16.81
CA PHE A 79 -1.63 -9.22 15.93
C PHE A 79 -1.93 -8.94 14.46
N PHE A 80 -3.17 -8.54 14.15
CA PHE A 80 -3.61 -8.02 12.86
C PHE A 80 -4.02 -6.56 13.05
N PRO A 81 -3.13 -5.60 12.74
CA PRO A 81 -3.35 -4.19 13.05
C PRO A 81 -4.51 -3.56 12.27
N ASP A 82 -5.07 -2.49 12.83
CA ASP A 82 -5.89 -1.56 12.07
C ASP A 82 -5.05 -0.80 11.03
N ALA A 83 -5.62 -0.57 9.84
CA ALA A 83 -4.99 0.07 8.70
C ALA A 83 -4.61 1.54 8.96
N ASP A 84 -5.31 2.23 9.87
CA ASP A 84 -4.93 3.59 10.29
C ASP A 84 -3.56 3.61 10.98
N SER A 85 -3.19 2.52 11.65
CA SER A 85 -1.85 2.37 12.24
C SER A 85 -0.77 2.42 11.16
N MET A 86 -1.03 1.88 9.97
CA MET A 86 -0.12 1.93 8.82
C MET A 86 -0.02 3.32 8.21
N VAL A 87 -1.13 4.07 8.17
CA VAL A 87 -1.11 5.47 7.73
C VAL A 87 -0.22 6.31 8.65
N HIS A 88 -0.46 6.21 9.97
CA HIS A 88 0.36 6.91 10.97
C HIS A 88 1.83 6.50 10.91
N TYR A 89 2.10 5.20 10.81
CA TYR A 89 3.44 4.66 10.71
C TYR A 89 4.23 5.23 9.52
N LEU A 90 3.64 5.22 8.33
CA LEU A 90 4.32 5.67 7.12
C LEU A 90 4.52 7.19 7.10
N ALA A 91 3.60 7.96 7.71
CA ALA A 91 3.76 9.40 7.90
C ALA A 91 4.92 9.74 8.84
N ASP A 92 5.01 9.03 9.97
CA ASP A 92 6.11 9.16 10.91
C ASP A 92 7.44 8.69 10.31
N PHE A 93 7.45 7.60 9.54
CA PHE A 93 8.65 7.11 8.87
C PHE A 93 9.20 8.15 7.88
N ALA A 94 8.33 8.78 7.08
CA ALA A 94 8.74 9.82 6.14
C ALA A 94 9.25 11.08 6.86
N SER A 95 8.50 11.57 7.86
CA SER A 95 8.80 12.84 8.53
C SER A 95 9.98 12.74 9.51
N LYS A 96 10.04 11.70 10.36
CA LYS A 96 11.11 11.54 11.36
C LYS A 96 12.48 11.23 10.75
N LEU A 97 12.49 10.71 9.52
CA LEU A 97 13.72 10.48 8.75
C LEU A 97 14.00 11.59 7.74
N ASP A 98 13.16 12.63 7.69
CA ASP A 98 13.26 13.76 6.77
C ASP A 98 13.45 13.30 5.31
N LEU A 99 12.59 12.39 4.85
CA LEU A 99 12.67 11.86 3.48
C LEU A 99 12.14 12.88 2.48
N HIS A 100 12.82 13.01 1.34
CA HIS A 100 12.46 13.96 0.29
C HIS A 100 11.29 13.44 -0.55
N VAL A 101 10.08 13.72 -0.09
CA VAL A 101 8.81 13.34 -0.74
C VAL A 101 8.05 14.58 -1.19
N HIS A 102 7.78 14.68 -2.49
CA HIS A 102 6.89 15.67 -3.08
C HIS A 102 5.47 15.11 -3.13
N TYR A 103 4.61 15.63 -2.26
CA TYR A 103 3.19 15.29 -2.18
C TYR A 103 2.36 16.10 -3.19
N ASN A 104 1.15 15.62 -3.46
CA ASN A 104 0.25 16.20 -4.46
C ASN A 104 0.92 16.31 -5.84
N THR A 105 1.77 15.34 -6.20
CA THR A 105 2.49 15.31 -7.48
C THR A 105 2.20 13.98 -8.19
N SER A 106 1.33 14.05 -9.19
CA SER A 106 1.00 12.93 -10.06
C SER A 106 1.86 13.01 -11.31
N ILE A 107 2.82 12.10 -11.47
CA ILE A 107 3.50 11.93 -12.74
C ILE A 107 2.51 11.36 -13.76
N VAL A 108 2.27 12.09 -14.85
CA VAL A 108 1.30 11.73 -15.90
C VAL A 108 1.98 11.27 -17.19
N LEU A 109 3.27 11.57 -17.37
CA LEU A 109 4.04 11.15 -18.52
C LEU A 109 5.44 10.69 -18.09
N VAL A 110 5.89 9.59 -18.68
CA VAL A 110 7.27 9.11 -18.57
C VAL A 110 7.77 8.83 -19.97
N MET A 111 8.92 9.40 -20.31
CA MET A 111 9.61 9.18 -21.57
C MET A 111 11.05 8.75 -21.32
N LEU A 112 11.57 7.89 -22.20
CA LEU A 112 12.98 7.53 -22.22
C LEU A 112 13.65 8.31 -23.35
N GLU A 113 14.69 9.07 -23.01
CA GLU A 113 15.50 9.82 -23.98
C GLU A 113 16.90 9.22 -24.03
N LYS A 114 17.33 8.78 -25.20
CA LYS A 114 18.69 8.25 -25.39
C LYS A 114 19.68 9.40 -25.39
N ASP A 115 20.74 9.25 -24.59
CA ASP A 115 21.83 10.22 -24.51
C ASP A 115 23.15 9.46 -24.39
N PRO A 116 24.03 9.49 -25.41
CA PRO A 116 25.34 8.83 -25.37
C PRO A 116 26.25 9.32 -24.23
N LYS A 117 25.99 10.49 -23.65
CA LYS A 117 26.74 11.04 -22.51
C LYS A 117 26.22 10.53 -21.18
N ALA A 118 25.01 9.97 -21.12
CA ALA A 118 24.49 9.36 -19.91
C ALA A 118 25.27 8.07 -19.60
N TRP A 119 25.56 7.82 -18.33
CA TRP A 119 26.34 6.65 -17.90
C TRP A 119 25.70 5.30 -18.29
N ASN A 120 24.38 5.26 -18.41
CA ASN A 120 23.58 4.11 -18.86
C ASN A 120 22.93 4.34 -20.25
N GLY A 121 23.42 5.34 -21.01
CA GLY A 121 22.99 5.64 -22.37
C GLY A 121 21.61 6.30 -22.51
N HIS A 122 20.94 6.66 -21.40
CA HIS A 122 19.65 7.33 -21.45
C HIS A 122 19.35 8.15 -20.18
N TYR A 123 18.30 8.96 -20.26
CA TYR A 123 17.62 9.57 -19.13
C TYR A 123 16.12 9.28 -19.19
N PHE A 124 15.48 9.29 -18.03
CA PHE A 124 14.04 9.37 -17.93
C PHE A 124 13.62 10.83 -17.79
N PHE A 125 12.65 11.23 -18.61
CA PHE A 125 11.95 12.49 -18.49
C PHE A 125 10.55 12.23 -17.95
N LEU A 126 10.19 12.96 -16.92
CA LEU A 126 8.89 12.86 -16.26
C LEU A 126 8.19 14.21 -16.34
N ARG A 127 6.87 14.17 -16.52
CA ARG A 127 6.02 15.36 -16.42
C ARG A 127 4.91 15.10 -15.41
N ASP A 128 4.69 16.05 -14.52
CA ASP A 128 3.58 15.99 -13.58
C ASP A 128 2.28 16.59 -14.15
N GLN A 129 1.22 16.56 -13.35
CA GLN A 129 -0.10 17.04 -13.73
C GLN A 129 -0.18 18.56 -13.98
N ASN A 130 0.84 19.32 -13.58
CA ASN A 130 0.92 20.77 -13.74
C ASN A 130 1.92 21.17 -14.84
N ASP A 131 2.29 20.23 -15.73
CA ASP A 131 3.29 20.40 -16.79
C ASP A 131 4.72 20.72 -16.29
N GLN A 132 5.03 20.49 -15.00
CA GLN A 132 6.39 20.60 -14.51
C GLN A 132 7.19 19.36 -14.93
N ASN A 133 8.39 19.61 -15.47
CA ASN A 133 9.27 18.57 -15.99
C ASN A 133 10.39 18.21 -15.01
N TYR A 134 10.74 16.94 -14.99
CA TYR A 134 11.81 16.36 -14.18
C TYR A 134 12.67 15.43 -15.05
N LYS A 135 13.95 15.28 -14.69
CA LYS A 135 14.90 14.41 -15.37
C LYS A 135 15.67 13.58 -14.37
N CYS A 136 15.78 12.28 -14.59
CA CYS A 136 16.59 11.39 -13.75
C CYS A 136 17.28 10.30 -14.57
N SER A 137 18.37 9.75 -14.04
CA SER A 137 19.10 8.65 -14.69
C SER A 137 18.47 7.28 -14.42
N VAL A 138 17.75 7.14 -13.30
CA VAL A 138 17.13 5.89 -12.84
C VAL A 138 15.72 6.22 -12.36
N LEU A 139 14.76 5.44 -12.82
CA LEU A 139 13.36 5.52 -12.42
C LEU A 139 12.96 4.24 -11.68
N MET A 140 12.50 4.37 -10.44
CA MET A 140 11.84 3.29 -9.70
C MET A 140 10.33 3.58 -9.66
N VAL A 141 9.53 2.68 -10.21
CA VAL A 141 8.06 2.79 -10.18
C VAL A 141 7.55 2.01 -8.97
N ALA A 142 7.02 2.72 -7.97
CA ALA A 142 6.53 2.15 -6.71
C ALA A 142 5.05 2.50 -6.45
N THR A 143 4.25 2.64 -7.51
CA THR A 143 2.85 3.11 -7.46
C THR A 143 1.84 2.05 -7.01
N GLY A 144 2.26 0.79 -6.92
CA GLY A 144 1.38 -0.35 -6.64
C GLY A 144 0.38 -0.63 -7.77
N MET A 145 -0.47 -1.64 -7.56
CA MET A 145 -1.60 -1.96 -8.42
C MET A 145 -2.88 -1.64 -7.67
N TRP A 146 -3.75 -0.81 -8.26
CA TRP A 146 -4.98 -0.34 -7.60
C TRP A 146 -6.19 -0.33 -8.53
N VAL A 147 -6.01 -0.72 -9.80
CA VAL A 147 -7.09 -0.82 -10.78
C VAL A 147 -7.73 -2.19 -10.63
N PRO A 148 -9.04 -2.28 -10.34
CA PRO A 148 -9.75 -3.56 -10.30
C PRO A 148 -9.64 -4.30 -11.62
N HIS A 149 -9.51 -5.63 -11.54
CA HIS A 149 -9.59 -6.48 -12.72
C HIS A 149 -11.05 -6.88 -12.95
N GLU A 150 -11.73 -6.17 -13.84
CA GLU A 150 -13.11 -6.47 -14.20
C GLU A 150 -13.17 -7.68 -15.14
N VAL A 151 -13.95 -8.68 -14.77
CA VAL A 151 -14.16 -9.90 -15.58
C VAL A 151 -15.53 -9.81 -16.22
N ASN A 152 -15.58 -9.91 -17.55
CA ASN A 152 -16.84 -9.89 -18.29
C ASN A 152 -17.42 -11.31 -18.41
N PHE A 153 -18.62 -11.50 -17.88
CA PHE A 153 -19.41 -12.72 -18.01
C PHE A 153 -20.92 -12.39 -18.01
N PRO A 154 -21.81 -13.28 -18.49
CA PRO A 154 -23.24 -13.03 -18.44
C PRO A 154 -23.72 -12.78 -17.00
N GLY A 155 -24.26 -11.58 -16.72
CA GLY A 155 -24.67 -11.15 -15.38
C GLY A 155 -23.61 -10.38 -14.58
N SER A 156 -22.42 -10.15 -15.15
CA SER A 156 -21.37 -9.33 -14.53
C SER A 156 -21.82 -7.88 -14.26
N GLU A 157 -22.81 -7.38 -14.99
CA GLU A 157 -23.42 -6.07 -14.78
C GLU A 157 -24.15 -5.92 -13.43
N TYR A 158 -24.44 -7.02 -12.74
CA TYR A 158 -25.04 -7.03 -11.40
C TYR A 158 -24.01 -7.19 -10.28
N VAL A 159 -22.73 -7.34 -10.60
CA VAL A 159 -21.67 -7.51 -9.60
C VAL A 159 -21.26 -6.15 -9.06
N GLU A 160 -21.23 -6.04 -7.74
CA GLU A 160 -20.60 -4.92 -7.05
C GLU A 160 -19.11 -5.23 -6.85
N GLY A 161 -18.25 -4.32 -7.28
CA GLY A 161 -16.81 -4.46 -7.07
C GLY A 161 -16.41 -4.18 -5.62
N TYR A 162 -15.31 -4.78 -5.18
CA TYR A 162 -14.80 -4.63 -3.82
C TYR A 162 -14.50 -3.16 -3.44
N GLU A 163 -14.16 -2.33 -4.42
CA GLU A 163 -13.94 -0.89 -4.26
C GLU A 163 -15.22 -0.10 -3.95
N SER A 164 -16.40 -0.65 -4.20
CA SER A 164 -17.68 0.06 -4.12
C SER A 164 -18.71 -0.59 -3.20
N VAL A 165 -18.72 -1.92 -3.08
CA VAL A 165 -19.67 -2.69 -2.26
C VAL A 165 -19.76 -2.17 -0.82
N SER A 166 -20.96 -2.23 -0.24
CA SER A 166 -21.20 -1.77 1.13
C SER A 166 -20.32 -2.51 2.14
N ILE A 167 -19.86 -1.77 3.15
CA ILE A 167 -19.13 -2.31 4.30
C ILE A 167 -20.02 -2.42 5.54
N ASP A 168 -21.25 -1.90 5.52
CA ASP A 168 -22.19 -2.05 6.65
C ASP A 168 -22.82 -3.45 6.60
N PRO A 169 -22.59 -4.32 7.60
CA PRO A 169 -23.22 -5.64 7.64
C PRO A 169 -24.75 -5.58 7.57
N LYS A 170 -25.38 -4.48 8.02
CA LYS A 170 -26.84 -4.34 8.00
C LYS A 170 -27.43 -4.44 6.59
N ASP A 171 -26.67 -4.03 5.58
CA ASP A 171 -27.10 -4.09 4.19
C ASP A 171 -27.20 -5.55 3.69
N PHE A 172 -26.60 -6.51 4.40
CA PHE A 172 -26.57 -7.94 4.04
C PHE A 172 -27.47 -8.82 4.92
N VAL A 173 -28.27 -8.23 5.82
CA VAL A 173 -29.10 -8.98 6.77
C VAL A 173 -30.11 -9.89 6.05
N GLY A 174 -30.04 -11.18 6.35
CA GLY A 174 -30.93 -12.19 5.79
C GLY A 174 -30.73 -12.45 4.29
N GLN A 175 -29.66 -11.95 3.69
CA GLN A 175 -29.34 -12.20 2.28
C GLN A 175 -28.52 -13.49 2.08
N SER A 176 -28.61 -14.07 0.89
CA SER A 176 -27.67 -15.09 0.41
C SER A 176 -26.69 -14.45 -0.56
N VAL A 177 -25.40 -14.45 -0.21
CA VAL A 177 -24.36 -13.68 -0.91
C VAL A 177 -23.41 -14.60 -1.66
N LEU A 178 -23.12 -14.28 -2.92
CA LEU A 178 -22.09 -14.91 -3.74
C LEU A 178 -20.91 -13.94 -3.89
N ILE A 179 -19.73 -14.36 -3.44
CA ILE A 179 -18.48 -13.62 -3.61
C ILE A 179 -17.65 -14.29 -4.70
N PHE A 180 -17.31 -13.54 -5.74
CA PHE A 180 -16.38 -13.96 -6.78
C PHE A 180 -14.95 -13.56 -6.40
N GLY A 181 -14.16 -14.56 -6.00
CA GLY A 181 -12.77 -14.42 -5.59
C GLY A 181 -12.45 -15.19 -4.31
N ARG A 182 -11.18 -15.57 -4.18
CA ARG A 182 -10.61 -16.21 -2.97
C ARG A 182 -9.35 -15.50 -2.47
N GLY A 183 -9.22 -14.22 -2.80
CA GLY A 183 -8.17 -13.36 -2.26
C GLY A 183 -8.54 -12.75 -0.91
N ASN A 184 -7.64 -11.94 -0.35
CA ASN A 184 -7.84 -11.31 0.95
C ASN A 184 -9.12 -10.48 1.01
N SER A 185 -9.38 -9.64 -0.01
CA SER A 185 -10.60 -8.83 -0.16
C SER A 185 -11.90 -9.65 -0.04
N ALA A 186 -11.90 -10.86 -0.60
CA ALA A 186 -13.06 -11.75 -0.53
C ALA A 186 -13.25 -12.31 0.89
N PHE A 187 -12.16 -12.74 1.53
CA PHE A 187 -12.20 -13.27 2.90
C PHE A 187 -12.58 -12.23 3.94
N GLU A 188 -12.04 -11.00 3.88
CA GLU A 188 -12.43 -9.94 4.83
C GLU A 188 -13.90 -9.52 4.65
N THR A 189 -14.39 -9.52 3.40
CA THR A 189 -15.80 -9.21 3.12
C THR A 189 -16.70 -10.32 3.67
N ALA A 190 -16.33 -11.58 3.46
CA ALA A 190 -17.05 -12.71 4.05
C ALA A 190 -17.05 -12.65 5.58
N GLU A 191 -15.90 -12.39 6.22
CA GLU A 191 -15.78 -12.26 7.69
C GLU A 191 -16.71 -11.16 8.23
N ASN A 192 -16.78 -10.01 7.55
CA ASN A 192 -17.61 -8.87 7.96
C ASN A 192 -19.12 -9.18 7.95
N ILE A 193 -19.59 -9.93 6.96
CA ILE A 193 -21.03 -10.18 6.74
C ILE A 193 -21.50 -11.55 7.22
N LEU A 194 -20.59 -12.43 7.65
CA LEU A 194 -20.89 -13.81 8.05
C LEU A 194 -21.99 -13.92 9.11
N GLY A 195 -21.99 -13.00 10.08
CA GLY A 195 -22.94 -13.03 11.19
C GLY A 195 -24.36 -12.57 10.86
N VAL A 196 -24.59 -12.02 9.66
CA VAL A 196 -25.86 -11.37 9.28
C VAL A 196 -26.50 -11.97 8.04
N THR A 197 -25.74 -12.67 7.19
CA THR A 197 -26.24 -13.36 6.00
C THR A 197 -26.85 -14.72 6.31
N ASN A 198 -27.81 -15.16 5.49
CA ASN A 198 -28.32 -16.54 5.53
C ASN A 198 -27.27 -17.55 5.04
N PHE A 199 -26.52 -17.20 4.00
CA PHE A 199 -25.54 -18.06 3.36
C PHE A 199 -24.50 -17.24 2.59
N ILE A 200 -23.24 -17.66 2.62
CA ILE A 200 -22.16 -17.09 1.80
C ILE A 200 -21.55 -18.20 0.94
N HIS A 201 -21.50 -17.97 -0.37
CA HIS A 201 -20.75 -18.81 -1.30
C HIS A 201 -19.52 -18.07 -1.82
N MET A 202 -18.38 -18.75 -1.93
CA MET A 202 -17.14 -18.17 -2.48
C MET A 202 -16.66 -18.99 -3.70
N SER A 203 -16.72 -18.40 -4.89
CA SER A 203 -16.28 -19.02 -6.15
C SER A 203 -15.01 -18.38 -6.69
N ASN A 204 -14.30 -19.12 -7.55
CA ASN A 204 -13.30 -18.57 -8.48
C ASN A 204 -13.92 -18.39 -9.86
#